data_AF-X5QYV9-F1
#
_entry.id   AF-X5QYV9-F1
#
_cell.length_a   1.000
_cell.length_b   1.000
_cell.length_c   1.000
_cell.angle_alpha   90.00
_cell.angle_beta   90.00
_cell.angle_gamma   90.00
#
_symmetry.space_group_name_H-M   'P 1'
#
loop_
_entity.id
_entity.type
_entity.pdbx_description
1 polymer ?
#
loop_
_entity_poly.entity_id
_entity_poly.type
_entity_poly.pdbx_seq_one_letter_code
_entity_poly.pdbx_strand_id
1 'polypeptide(L)'
;MQFFAGAGLAILAALVPVAIWLAPATILTKGSFVYDLVWNQSAGRVTGSLHNSHGRPFYFYLMLLPLMFVPWAFIPPVWRLKPAARIRSLIGTKSPDLRALRLLSFSFIAVLLVFSAISGKQPHYVVPALPFATILLGYFMAEISVARLRATAFVMLALFAIGHAAASATVFKRYDLTPLASFIDERKDADWAVAYDYQGEVGFLGRIEKPFENADKPEEWLKSHPGGYVIEKQSKDPGTSEQIAFRQPVERGYLVVLKGQH
;
A
#
# COMPACT_ATOMS: atom_id res chain seq x y z
N MET A 1 17.49 34.98 13.50
CA MET A 1 18.40 34.92 12.33
C MET A 1 19.15 33.59 12.21
N GLN A 2 19.76 33.07 13.30
CA GLN A 2 20.47 31.77 13.28
C GLN A 2 19.59 30.59 12.83
N PHE A 3 18.32 30.53 13.27
CA PHE A 3 17.38 29.47 12.85
C PHE A 3 17.18 29.44 11.32
N PHE A 4 16.92 30.59 10.70
CA PHE A 4 16.70 30.67 9.26
C PHE A 4 17.96 30.35 8.45
N ALA A 5 19.13 30.78 8.93
CA ALA A 5 20.41 30.41 8.32
C ALA A 5 20.65 28.90 8.39
N GLY A 6 20.40 28.28 9.56
CA GLY A 6 20.48 26.83 9.74
C GLY A 6 19.49 26.06 8.87
N ALA A 7 18.25 26.53 8.77
CA ALA A 7 17.23 25.93 7.90
C ALA A 7 17.63 26.03 6.42
N GLY A 8 18.16 27.18 5.99
CA GLY A 8 18.68 27.36 4.64
C GLY A 8 19.83 26.40 4.33
N LEU A 9 20.79 26.27 5.25
CA LEU A 9 21.90 25.33 5.12
C LEU A 9 21.41 23.88 5.04
N ALA A 10 20.42 23.50 5.86
CA ALA A 10 19.83 22.17 5.83
C ALA A 10 19.13 21.86 4.50
N ILE A 11 18.39 22.83 3.93
CA ILE A 11 17.77 22.68 2.62
C ILE A 11 18.83 22.49 1.53
N LEU A 12 19.88 23.31 1.52
CA LEU A 12 20.98 23.18 0.56
C LEU A 12 21.67 21.82 0.67
N ALA A 13 21.96 21.37 1.90
CA ALA A 13 22.53 20.06 2.15
C ALA A 13 21.61 18.92 1.67
N ALA A 14 20.29 19.05 1.83
CA ALA A 14 19.32 18.06 1.37
C ALA A 14 19.17 18.02 -0.16
N LEU A 15 19.44 19.13 -0.87
CA LEU A 15 19.40 19.18 -2.33
C LEU A 15 20.56 18.44 -2.99
N VAL A 16 21.71 18.32 -2.33
CA VAL A 16 22.89 17.63 -2.86
C VAL A 16 22.60 16.18 -3.27
N PRO A 17 22.10 15.28 -2.38
CA PRO A 17 21.81 13.90 -2.77
C PRO A 17 20.71 13.80 -3.83
N VAL A 18 19.72 14.70 -3.79
CA VAL A 18 18.66 14.77 -4.81
C VAL A 18 19.26 15.09 -6.18
N ALA A 19 20.14 16.09 -6.25
CA ALA A 19 20.78 16.51 -7.49
C ALA A 19 21.73 15.46 -8.06
N ILE A 20 22.48 14.75 -7.20
CA ILE A 20 23.40 13.67 -7.62
C ILE A 20 22.67 12.60 -8.45
N TRP A 21 21.42 12.28 -8.11
CA TRP A 21 20.63 11.30 -8.84
C TRP A 21 19.77 11.92 -9.95
N LEU A 22 19.11 13.04 -9.66
CA LEU A 22 18.14 13.64 -10.59
C LEU A 22 18.83 14.25 -11.81
N ALA A 23 20.01 14.84 -11.67
CA ALA A 23 20.70 15.48 -12.80
C ALA A 23 21.13 14.46 -13.89
N PRO A 24 21.81 13.34 -13.57
CA PRO A 24 22.09 12.30 -14.55
C PRO A 24 20.83 11.71 -15.18
N ALA A 25 19.80 11.40 -14.39
CA ALA A 25 18.53 10.87 -14.89
C ALA A 25 17.88 11.82 -15.91
N THR A 26 17.90 13.13 -15.61
CA THR A 26 17.37 14.17 -16.51
C THR A 26 18.16 14.26 -17.81
N ILE A 27 19.51 14.23 -17.74
CA ILE A 27 20.38 14.31 -18.91
C ILE A 27 20.19 13.08 -19.81
N LEU A 28 20.22 11.88 -19.24
CA LEU A 28 20.12 10.61 -19.99
C LEU A 28 18.76 10.44 -20.67
N THR A 29 17.69 10.95 -20.04
CA THR A 29 16.31 10.88 -20.57
C THR A 29 15.91 12.11 -21.39
N LYS A 30 16.85 13.03 -21.64
CA LYS A 30 16.62 14.30 -22.37
C LYS A 30 15.45 15.11 -21.79
N GLY A 31 15.28 15.09 -20.47
CA GLY A 31 14.25 15.84 -19.74
C GLY A 31 12.88 15.18 -19.64
N SER A 32 12.59 14.12 -20.42
CA SER A 32 11.29 13.42 -20.37
C SER A 32 10.95 12.89 -18.96
N PHE A 33 11.96 12.35 -18.27
CA PHE A 33 11.79 11.83 -16.91
C PHE A 33 11.28 12.85 -15.90
N VAL A 34 11.80 14.07 -15.92
CA VAL A 34 11.38 15.12 -14.98
C VAL A 34 9.95 15.53 -15.25
N TYR A 35 9.58 15.67 -16.52
CA TYR A 35 8.21 15.96 -16.91
C TYR A 35 7.26 14.87 -16.41
N ASP A 36 7.60 13.60 -16.62
CA ASP A 36 6.79 12.48 -16.15
C ASP A 36 6.69 12.44 -14.62
N LEU A 37 7.80 12.65 -13.92
CA LEU A 37 7.86 12.65 -12.45
C LEU A 37 7.00 13.77 -11.83
N VAL A 38 7.11 14.99 -12.35
CA VAL A 38 6.44 16.16 -11.78
C VAL A 38 5.00 16.24 -12.26
N TRP A 39 4.76 16.08 -13.56
CA TRP A 39 3.45 16.33 -14.15
C TRP A 39 2.57 15.08 -14.12
N ASN A 40 3.02 13.99 -14.75
CA ASN A 40 2.19 12.79 -14.89
C ASN A 40 2.02 12.07 -13.54
N GLN A 41 3.12 11.90 -12.79
CA GLN A 41 3.12 11.15 -11.53
C GLN A 41 2.67 11.99 -10.33
N SER A 42 3.16 13.22 -10.18
CA SER A 42 2.88 14.02 -8.98
C SER A 42 1.62 14.87 -9.15
N ALA A 43 1.57 15.75 -10.15
CA ALA A 43 0.39 16.59 -10.40
C ALA A 43 -0.83 15.74 -10.76
N GLY A 44 -0.65 14.72 -11.61
CA GLY A 44 -1.72 13.78 -11.96
C GLY A 44 -2.31 13.01 -10.77
N ARG A 45 -1.51 12.73 -9.72
CA ARG A 45 -2.00 12.13 -8.48
C ARG A 45 -2.79 13.13 -7.62
N VAL A 46 -2.38 14.40 -7.63
CA VAL A 46 -3.07 15.49 -6.92
C VAL A 46 -4.42 15.81 -7.55
N THR A 47 -4.47 15.92 -8.89
CA THR A 47 -5.69 16.23 -9.64
C THR A 47 -6.59 15.02 -9.84
N GLY A 48 -6.02 13.82 -9.83
CA GLY A 48 -6.71 12.55 -10.09
C GLY A 48 -6.64 12.08 -11.55
N SER A 49 -5.91 12.80 -12.42
CA SER A 49 -5.74 12.44 -13.84
C SER A 49 -4.74 11.30 -14.09
N LEU A 50 -4.00 10.85 -13.07
CA LEU A 50 -3.10 9.71 -13.18
C LEU A 50 -3.89 8.39 -13.34
N HIS A 51 -3.49 7.56 -14.31
CA HIS A 51 -4.01 6.20 -14.45
C HIS A 51 -3.74 5.41 -13.17
N ASN A 52 -4.75 4.74 -12.61
CA ASN A 52 -4.69 4.10 -11.29
C ASN A 52 -4.42 5.06 -10.12
N SER A 53 -4.86 6.32 -10.21
CA SER A 53 -4.73 7.29 -9.11
C SER A 53 -5.43 6.87 -7.81
N HIS A 54 -6.30 5.84 -7.83
CA HIS A 54 -7.14 5.45 -6.71
C HIS A 54 -7.91 6.65 -6.16
N GLY A 55 -8.73 7.28 -7.02
CA GLY A 55 -9.60 8.39 -6.62
C GLY A 55 -10.51 7.99 -5.46
N ARG A 56 -10.47 8.76 -4.37
CA ARG A 56 -11.28 8.54 -3.17
C ARG A 56 -11.87 9.86 -2.67
N PRO A 57 -13.03 9.85 -2.00
CA PRO A 57 -13.63 11.06 -1.45
C PRO A 57 -12.72 11.75 -0.41
N PHE A 58 -12.96 13.04 -0.16
CA PHE A 58 -12.19 13.83 0.82
C PHE A 58 -12.19 13.18 2.22
N TYR A 59 -13.33 12.61 2.64
CA TYR A 59 -13.50 11.96 3.96
C TYR A 59 -12.91 10.53 4.03
N PHE A 60 -12.17 10.07 3.03
CA PHE A 60 -11.61 8.72 3.00
C PHE A 60 -10.79 8.37 4.25
N TYR A 61 -9.86 9.24 4.66
CA TYR A 61 -9.05 8.97 5.84
C TYR A 61 -9.85 9.04 7.14
N LEU A 62 -10.93 9.85 7.20
CA LEU A 62 -11.85 9.85 8.32
C LEU A 62 -12.51 8.47 8.51
N MET A 63 -12.93 7.85 7.40
CA MET A 63 -13.46 6.48 7.40
C MET A 63 -12.39 5.43 7.74
N LEU A 64 -11.11 5.71 7.45
CA LEU A 64 -9.99 4.82 7.77
C LEU A 64 -9.54 4.93 9.23
N LEU A 65 -9.82 6.04 9.93
CA LEU A 65 -9.37 6.26 11.31
C LEU A 65 -9.71 5.10 12.25
N PRO A 66 -10.94 4.54 12.29
CA PRO A 66 -11.25 3.41 13.16
C PRO A 66 -10.30 2.23 12.93
N LEU A 67 -9.97 1.93 11.66
CA LEU A 67 -9.04 0.86 11.30
C LEU A 67 -7.60 1.17 11.76
N MET A 68 -7.14 2.41 11.60
CA MET A 68 -5.82 2.83 12.07
C MET A 68 -5.67 2.77 13.59
N PHE A 69 -6.76 3.02 14.32
CA PHE A 69 -6.78 2.99 15.79
C PHE A 69 -7.12 1.61 16.37
N VAL A 70 -7.31 0.57 15.53
CA VAL A 70 -7.57 -0.81 15.98
C VAL A 70 -6.58 -1.29 17.06
N PRO A 71 -5.25 -1.04 16.96
CA PRO A 71 -4.32 -1.48 17.99
C PRO A 71 -4.63 -0.93 19.40
N TRP A 72 -5.26 0.24 19.50
CA TRP A 72 -5.63 0.87 20.77
C TRP A 72 -7.10 0.63 21.14
N ALA A 73 -7.97 0.40 20.16
CA ALA A 73 -9.39 0.10 20.36
C ALA A 73 -9.60 -1.15 21.22
N PHE A 74 -8.69 -2.12 21.16
CA PHE A 74 -8.75 -3.34 21.97
C PHE A 74 -8.15 -3.21 23.37
N ILE A 75 -7.70 -2.02 23.80
CA ILE A 75 -7.18 -1.77 25.15
C ILE A 75 -8.32 -1.23 26.03
N PRO A 76 -8.97 -2.03 26.89
CA PRO A 76 -10.17 -1.59 27.61
C PRO A 76 -10.01 -0.31 28.44
N PRO A 77 -8.86 -0.06 29.11
CA PRO A 77 -8.63 1.20 29.81
C PRO A 77 -8.64 2.46 28.94
N VAL A 78 -8.32 2.37 27.64
CA VAL A 78 -8.28 3.52 26.73
C VAL A 78 -9.67 4.18 26.64
N TRP A 79 -10.73 3.39 26.67
CA TRP A 79 -12.11 3.86 26.66
C TRP A 79 -12.55 4.56 27.94
N ARG A 80 -11.79 4.41 29.03
CA ARG A 80 -12.05 5.06 30.32
C ARG A 80 -11.24 6.34 30.52
N LEU A 81 -10.37 6.69 29.57
CA LEU A 81 -9.59 7.91 29.62
C LEU A 81 -10.51 9.13 29.56
N LYS A 82 -10.14 10.19 30.27
CA LYS A 82 -10.86 11.47 30.30
C LYS A 82 -10.01 12.59 29.69
N PRO A 83 -9.71 12.56 28.37
CA PRO A 83 -8.79 13.51 27.75
C PRO A 83 -9.23 14.97 27.94
N ALA A 84 -10.53 15.25 27.87
CA ALA A 84 -11.07 16.59 28.10
C ALA A 84 -10.87 17.11 29.53
N ALA A 85 -10.93 16.24 30.54
CA ALA A 85 -10.63 16.61 31.92
C ALA A 85 -9.14 16.90 32.10
N ARG A 86 -8.28 16.06 31.53
CA ARG A 86 -6.82 16.24 31.56
C ARG A 86 -6.39 17.52 30.84
N ILE A 87 -6.93 17.80 29.66
CA ILE A 87 -6.67 19.05 28.92
C ILE A 87 -7.11 20.27 29.75
N ARG A 88 -8.31 20.25 30.36
CA ARG A 88 -8.77 21.34 31.24
C ARG A 88 -7.83 21.56 32.42
N SER A 89 -7.35 20.49 33.05
CA SER A 89 -6.36 20.56 34.12
C SER A 89 -5.07 21.22 33.65
N LEU A 90 -4.53 20.80 32.50
CA LEU A 90 -3.29 21.35 31.93
C LEU A 90 -3.42 22.85 31.62
N ILE A 91 -4.59 23.29 31.14
CA ILE A 91 -4.91 24.70 30.91
C ILE A 91 -4.94 25.46 32.23
N GLY A 92 -5.64 24.93 33.24
CA GLY A 92 -5.73 25.54 34.57
C GLY A 92 -4.36 25.70 35.25
N THR A 93 -3.48 24.70 35.11
CA THR A 93 -2.12 24.72 35.69
C THR A 93 -1.07 25.38 34.79
N LYS A 94 -1.46 25.89 33.61
CA LYS A 94 -0.54 26.45 32.60
C LYS A 94 0.66 25.53 32.29
N SER A 95 0.40 24.22 32.16
CA SER A 95 1.46 23.23 31.93
C SER A 95 2.26 23.54 30.64
N PRO A 96 3.60 23.40 30.67
CA PRO A 96 4.44 23.56 29.48
C PRO A 96 4.09 22.54 28.38
N ASP A 97 3.54 21.37 28.73
CA ASP A 97 3.16 20.29 27.81
C ASP A 97 2.12 20.74 26.77
N LEU A 98 1.31 21.75 27.07
CA LEU A 98 0.27 22.24 26.16
C LEU A 98 0.84 22.67 24.81
N ARG A 99 2.08 23.20 24.79
CA ARG A 99 2.74 23.60 23.54
C ARG A 99 3.05 22.39 22.67
N ALA A 100 3.58 21.33 23.27
CA ALA A 100 3.89 20.08 22.58
C ALA A 100 2.61 19.40 22.08
N LEU A 101 1.59 19.27 22.93
CA LEU A 101 0.31 18.67 22.55
C LEU A 101 -0.38 19.44 21.41
N ARG A 102 -0.33 20.78 21.44
CA ARG A 102 -0.86 21.62 20.36
C ARG A 102 -0.11 21.39 19.06
N LEU A 103 1.23 21.38 19.10
CA LEU A 103 2.06 21.13 17.93
C LEU A 103 1.74 19.76 17.33
N LEU A 104 1.77 18.69 18.15
CA LEU A 104 1.49 17.33 17.69
C LEU A 104 0.08 17.19 17.11
N SER A 105 -0.93 17.77 17.77
CA SER A 105 -2.32 17.72 17.29
C SER A 105 -2.48 18.50 15.98
N PHE A 106 -1.87 19.68 15.89
CA PHE A 106 -1.87 20.47 14.66
C PHE A 106 -1.17 19.74 13.52
N SER A 107 0.01 19.17 13.76
CA SER A 107 0.76 18.39 12.76
C SER A 107 -0.04 17.18 12.29
N PHE A 108 -0.65 16.42 13.20
CA PHE A 108 -1.51 15.28 12.87
C PHE A 108 -2.69 15.70 11.98
N ILE A 109 -3.43 16.74 12.40
CA ILE A 109 -4.60 17.24 11.65
C ILE A 109 -4.19 17.82 10.31
N ALA A 110 -3.11 18.60 10.25
CA ALA A 110 -2.61 19.22 9.02
C ALA A 110 -2.22 18.16 7.98
N VAL A 111 -1.49 17.11 8.39
CA VAL A 111 -1.15 15.99 7.51
C VAL A 111 -2.43 15.31 7.00
N LEU A 112 -3.37 14.98 7.89
CA LEU A 112 -4.63 14.36 7.45
C LEU A 112 -5.40 15.24 6.47
N LEU A 113 -5.52 16.55 6.71
CA LEU A 113 -6.24 17.46 5.82
C LEU A 113 -5.55 17.62 4.46
N VAL A 114 -4.23 17.78 4.44
CA VAL A 114 -3.45 17.91 3.20
C VAL A 114 -3.59 16.64 2.36
N PHE A 115 -3.40 15.46 2.96
CA PHE A 115 -3.57 14.19 2.23
C PHE A 115 -5.03 13.92 1.84
N SER A 116 -6.00 14.38 2.64
CA SER A 116 -7.44 14.30 2.30
C SER A 116 -7.81 15.17 1.10
N ALA A 117 -7.09 16.28 0.88
CA ALA A 117 -7.30 17.17 -0.26
C ALA A 117 -6.72 16.61 -1.58
N ILE A 118 -5.77 15.67 -1.52
CA ILE A 118 -5.16 15.05 -2.70
C ILE A 118 -6.12 14.01 -3.30
N SER A 119 -6.43 14.08 -4.60
CA SER A 119 -7.40 13.17 -5.25
C SER A 119 -7.03 11.70 -5.10
N GLY A 120 -5.79 11.33 -5.44
CA GLY A 120 -5.32 9.96 -5.33
C GLY A 120 -4.94 9.57 -3.90
N LYS A 121 -5.65 8.60 -3.31
CA LYS A 121 -5.48 8.26 -1.88
C LYS A 121 -5.28 6.77 -1.70
N GLN A 122 -4.25 6.42 -0.93
CA GLN A 122 -4.00 5.06 -0.48
C GLN A 122 -3.88 5.02 1.05
N PRO A 123 -4.28 3.90 1.70
CA PRO A 123 -4.24 3.79 3.16
C PRO A 123 -2.87 4.11 3.78
N HIS A 124 -1.78 3.78 3.09
CA HIS A 124 -0.43 3.96 3.62
C HIS A 124 0.11 5.41 3.51
N TYR A 125 -0.57 6.31 2.79
CA TYR A 125 -0.11 7.70 2.66
C TYR A 125 -0.15 8.49 3.97
N VAL A 126 -0.95 8.05 4.95
CA VAL A 126 -1.05 8.68 6.27
C VAL A 126 -0.12 8.04 7.32
N VAL A 127 0.76 7.11 6.92
CA VAL A 127 1.82 6.56 7.80
C VAL A 127 2.69 7.66 8.44
N PRO A 128 3.07 8.75 7.75
CA PRO A 128 3.81 9.86 8.37
C PRO A 128 3.06 10.57 9.50
N ALA A 129 1.73 10.40 9.63
CA ALA A 129 0.95 10.95 10.74
C ALA A 129 1.03 10.07 12.01
N LEU A 130 1.44 8.80 11.88
CA LEU A 130 1.46 7.85 13.01
C LEU A 130 2.33 8.31 14.18
N PRO A 131 3.55 8.86 14.00
CA PRO A 131 4.37 9.32 15.13
C PRO A 131 3.64 10.35 16.01
N PHE A 132 2.91 11.29 15.40
CA PHE A 132 2.12 12.28 16.13
C PHE A 132 1.00 11.62 16.93
N ALA A 133 0.26 10.71 16.29
CA ALA A 133 -0.82 9.96 16.94
C ALA A 133 -0.31 9.10 18.10
N THR A 134 0.81 8.38 17.91
CA THR A 134 1.37 7.49 18.93
C THR A 134 1.89 8.25 20.15
N ILE A 135 2.52 9.42 19.96
CA ILE A 135 2.98 10.25 21.07
C ILE A 135 1.79 10.83 21.83
N LEU A 136 0.77 11.34 21.12
CA LEU A 136 -0.46 11.85 21.74
C LEU A 136 -1.18 10.77 22.55
N LEU A 137 -1.39 9.59 21.97
CA LEU A 137 -2.01 8.46 22.66
C LEU A 137 -1.18 8.04 23.87
N GLY A 138 0.13 7.88 23.71
CA GLY A 138 1.05 7.54 24.82
C GLY A 138 0.97 8.53 25.98
N TYR A 139 0.89 9.83 25.69
CA TYR A 139 0.72 10.87 26.70
C TYR A 139 -0.56 10.67 27.53
N PHE A 140 -1.71 10.46 26.87
CA PHE A 140 -2.99 10.26 27.55
C PHE A 140 -3.10 8.90 28.23
N MET A 141 -2.40 7.89 27.71
CA MET A 141 -2.37 6.54 28.26
C MET A 141 -1.37 6.37 29.42
N ALA A 142 -0.60 7.40 29.76
CA ALA A 142 0.47 7.31 30.78
C ALA A 142 0.00 6.84 32.17
N GLU A 143 -1.28 7.00 32.50
CA GLU A 143 -1.87 6.53 33.77
C GLU A 143 -2.20 5.02 33.75
N ILE A 144 -2.17 4.37 32.59
CA ILE A 144 -2.42 2.95 32.46
C ILE A 144 -1.14 2.19 32.83
N SER A 145 -1.23 1.31 33.83
CA SER A 145 -0.10 0.47 34.25
C SER A 145 0.49 -0.32 33.08
N VAL A 146 1.82 -0.34 32.97
CA VAL A 146 2.57 -1.09 31.94
C VAL A 146 2.18 -2.57 31.93
N ALA A 147 1.96 -3.19 33.10
CA ALA A 147 1.54 -4.59 33.20
C ALA A 147 0.21 -4.87 32.45
N ARG A 148 -0.75 -3.94 32.53
CA ARG A 148 -2.04 -4.06 31.84
C ARG A 148 -1.91 -3.83 30.33
N LEU A 149 -1.09 -2.87 29.92
CA LEU A 149 -0.77 -2.66 28.50
C LEU A 149 -0.12 -3.90 27.91
N ARG A 150 0.86 -4.48 28.60
CA ARG A 150 1.54 -5.72 28.22
C ARG A 150 0.56 -6.88 28.10
N ALA A 151 -0.29 -7.10 29.09
CA ALA A 151 -1.29 -8.17 29.06
C ALA A 151 -2.23 -8.02 27.85
N THR A 152 -2.72 -6.80 27.58
CA THR A 152 -3.59 -6.55 26.44
C THR A 152 -2.87 -6.77 25.11
N ALA A 153 -1.62 -6.29 24.99
CA ALA A 153 -0.80 -6.51 23.81
C ALA A 153 -0.57 -8.01 23.54
N PHE A 154 -0.31 -8.82 24.57
CA PHE A 154 -0.20 -10.27 24.41
C PHE A 154 -1.48 -10.92 23.90
N VAL A 155 -2.64 -10.55 24.46
CA VAL A 155 -3.93 -11.07 23.98
C VAL A 155 -4.17 -10.67 22.52
N MET A 156 -3.89 -9.43 22.16
CA MET A 156 -4.03 -8.95 20.78
C MET A 156 -3.09 -9.68 19.81
N LEU A 157 -1.83 -9.88 20.18
CA LEU A 157 -0.86 -10.63 19.38
C LEU A 157 -1.28 -12.09 19.23
N ALA A 158 -1.81 -12.71 20.29
CA ALA A 158 -2.32 -14.07 20.24
C ALA A 158 -3.53 -14.17 19.29
N LEU A 159 -4.51 -13.27 19.40
CA LEU A 159 -5.67 -13.23 18.50
C LEU A 159 -5.25 -12.97 17.06
N PHE A 160 -4.31 -12.06 16.83
CA PHE A 160 -3.76 -11.77 15.51
C PHE A 160 -3.06 -13.00 14.93
N ALA A 161 -2.22 -13.68 15.71
CA ALA A 161 -1.51 -14.90 15.28
C ALA A 161 -2.48 -16.04 14.97
N ILE A 162 -3.51 -16.26 15.80
CA ILE A 162 -4.56 -17.26 15.56
C ILE A 162 -5.35 -16.92 14.29
N GLY A 163 -5.76 -15.66 14.13
CA GLY A 163 -6.46 -15.19 12.93
C GLY A 163 -5.60 -15.36 11.67
N HIS A 164 -4.32 -15.02 11.72
CA HIS A 164 -3.37 -15.23 10.63
C HIS A 164 -3.17 -16.72 10.31
N ALA A 165 -3.04 -17.58 11.31
CA ALA A 165 -2.91 -19.02 11.11
C ALA A 165 -4.17 -19.61 10.45
N ALA A 166 -5.35 -19.20 10.91
CA ALA A 166 -6.63 -19.59 10.30
C ALA A 166 -6.75 -19.09 8.85
N ALA A 167 -6.40 -17.83 8.59
CA ALA A 167 -6.41 -17.25 7.24
C ALA A 167 -5.41 -17.93 6.31
N SER A 168 -4.20 -18.25 6.81
CA SER A 168 -3.17 -19.00 6.09
C SER A 168 -3.64 -20.40 5.71
N ALA A 169 -4.35 -21.09 6.61
CA ALA A 169 -4.90 -22.41 6.33
C ALA A 169 -6.08 -22.39 5.33
N THR A 170 -6.72 -21.23 5.12
CA THR A 170 -7.97 -21.11 4.36
C THR A 170 -7.87 -20.11 3.19
N VAL A 171 -8.11 -18.82 3.45
CA VAL A 171 -8.29 -17.77 2.44
C VAL A 171 -7.01 -17.46 1.69
N PHE A 172 -5.85 -17.45 2.34
CA PHE A 172 -4.57 -17.10 1.70
C PHE A 172 -4.13 -18.09 0.62
N LYS A 173 -4.65 -19.32 0.64
CA LYS A 173 -4.41 -20.28 -0.46
C LYS A 173 -4.93 -19.77 -1.81
N ARG A 174 -5.93 -18.89 -1.83
CA ARG A 174 -6.47 -18.27 -3.06
C ARG A 174 -5.63 -17.08 -3.56
N TYR A 175 -4.64 -16.66 -2.80
CA TYR A 175 -3.67 -15.64 -3.20
C TYR A 175 -2.31 -16.25 -3.55
N ASP A 176 -2.13 -17.56 -3.31
CA ASP A 176 -0.90 -18.26 -3.63
C ASP A 176 -0.82 -18.51 -5.14
N LEU A 177 0.11 -17.81 -5.79
CA LEU A 177 0.39 -17.97 -7.21
C LEU A 177 1.55 -18.91 -7.50
N THR A 178 2.13 -19.55 -6.46
CA THR A 178 3.25 -20.49 -6.60
C THR A 178 2.93 -21.63 -7.56
N PRO A 179 1.72 -22.24 -7.56
CA PRO A 179 1.38 -23.30 -8.51
C PRO A 179 1.45 -22.85 -9.97
N LEU A 180 0.95 -21.65 -10.27
CA LEU A 180 1.05 -21.06 -11.61
C LEU A 180 2.49 -20.69 -11.98
N ALA A 181 3.25 -20.13 -11.03
CA ALA A 181 4.66 -19.82 -11.27
C ALA A 181 5.48 -21.07 -11.57
N SER A 182 5.26 -22.18 -10.85
CA SER A 182 5.89 -23.47 -11.13
C SER A 182 5.45 -24.05 -12.48
N PHE A 183 4.17 -23.92 -12.85
CA PHE A 183 3.67 -24.35 -14.16
C PHE A 183 4.37 -23.61 -15.32
N ILE A 184 4.62 -22.31 -15.15
CA ILE A 184 5.37 -21.47 -16.10
C ILE A 184 6.85 -21.82 -16.08
N ASP A 185 7.44 -22.12 -14.92
CA ASP A 185 8.86 -22.46 -14.76
C ASP A 185 9.28 -23.65 -15.64
N GLU A 186 8.43 -24.67 -15.71
CA GLU A 186 8.60 -25.84 -16.58
C GLU A 186 8.54 -25.52 -18.09
N ARG A 187 8.09 -24.31 -18.46
CA ARG A 187 7.77 -23.86 -19.82
C ARG A 187 8.32 -22.45 -20.09
N LYS A 188 9.44 -22.11 -19.45
CA LYS A 188 10.04 -20.77 -19.50
C LYS A 188 10.41 -20.29 -20.90
N ASP A 189 10.76 -21.21 -21.78
CA ASP A 189 11.16 -20.90 -23.17
C ASP A 189 9.98 -20.69 -24.11
N ALA A 190 8.75 -20.96 -23.66
CA ALA A 190 7.55 -20.71 -24.47
C ALA A 190 7.23 -19.21 -24.58
N ASP A 191 6.45 -18.84 -25.58
CA ASP A 191 5.88 -17.50 -25.66
C ASP A 191 4.72 -17.38 -24.68
N TRP A 192 4.67 -16.27 -23.95
CA TRP A 192 3.65 -16.02 -22.95
C TRP A 192 3.00 -14.65 -23.10
N ALA A 193 1.67 -14.62 -22.97
CA ALA A 193 0.91 -13.38 -22.89
C ALA A 193 -0.10 -13.39 -21.73
N VAL A 194 -0.57 -12.20 -21.37
CA VAL A 194 -1.62 -11.96 -20.38
C VAL A 194 -2.77 -11.18 -21.02
N ALA A 195 -4.00 -11.53 -20.65
CA ALA A 195 -5.23 -10.95 -21.20
C ALA A 195 -6.08 -10.27 -20.12
N TYR A 196 -5.42 -9.58 -19.20
CA TYR A 196 -6.05 -8.81 -18.13
C TYR A 196 -5.08 -7.72 -17.64
N ASP A 197 -5.56 -6.84 -16.76
CA ASP A 197 -4.73 -5.84 -16.09
C ASP A 197 -3.72 -6.53 -15.15
N TYR A 198 -2.56 -6.84 -15.71
CA TYR A 198 -1.51 -7.62 -15.09
C TYR A 198 -0.46 -6.70 -14.46
N GLN A 199 -0.05 -7.02 -13.24
CA GLN A 199 0.79 -6.16 -12.41
C GLN A 199 2.16 -6.81 -12.11
N GLY A 200 2.56 -7.81 -12.90
CA GLY A 200 3.86 -8.47 -12.77
C GLY A 200 3.93 -9.54 -11.67
N GLU A 201 2.80 -9.94 -11.10
CA GLU A 201 2.76 -10.78 -9.89
C GLU A 201 3.47 -12.13 -10.10
N VAL A 202 3.15 -12.81 -11.21
CA VAL A 202 3.66 -14.14 -11.51
C VAL A 202 5.06 -14.10 -12.12
N GLY A 203 5.36 -13.06 -12.89
CA GLY A 203 6.66 -12.85 -13.52
C GLY A 203 7.75 -12.58 -12.50
N PHE A 204 7.44 -11.78 -11.49
CA PHE A 204 8.31 -11.59 -10.34
C PHE A 204 8.51 -12.91 -9.56
N LEU A 205 7.41 -13.61 -9.26
CA LEU A 205 7.46 -14.85 -8.48
C LEU A 205 8.26 -15.97 -9.18
N GLY A 206 8.04 -16.13 -10.49
CA GLY A 206 8.73 -17.12 -11.33
C GLY A 206 10.11 -16.69 -11.83
N ARG A 207 10.54 -15.45 -11.53
CA ARG A 207 11.78 -14.84 -12.04
C ARG A 207 11.88 -14.93 -13.56
N ILE A 208 10.80 -14.58 -14.24
CA ILE A 208 10.72 -14.63 -15.70
C ILE A 208 11.46 -13.42 -16.27
N GLU A 209 12.47 -13.67 -17.11
CA GLU A 209 13.27 -12.60 -17.73
C GLU A 209 12.59 -12.01 -18.98
N LYS A 210 11.91 -12.86 -19.76
CA LYS A 210 11.13 -12.43 -20.92
C LYS A 210 9.77 -11.89 -20.44
N PRO A 211 9.47 -10.59 -20.60
CA PRO A 211 8.20 -10.04 -20.13
C PRO A 211 7.02 -10.66 -20.88
N PHE A 212 5.91 -10.81 -20.18
CA PHE A 212 4.64 -11.22 -20.78
C PHE A 212 4.16 -10.17 -21.78
N GLU A 213 3.71 -10.63 -22.95
CA GLU A 213 3.01 -9.77 -23.90
C GLU A 213 1.57 -9.50 -23.43
N ASN A 214 0.97 -8.41 -23.88
CA ASN A 214 -0.45 -8.15 -23.66
C ASN A 214 -1.25 -8.70 -24.85
N ALA A 215 -2.20 -9.58 -24.57
CA ALA A 215 -3.10 -10.16 -25.56
C ALA A 215 -4.55 -9.71 -25.30
N ASP A 216 -4.96 -8.59 -25.92
CA ASP A 216 -6.34 -8.09 -25.83
C ASP A 216 -7.36 -9.13 -26.32
N LYS A 217 -6.95 -9.98 -27.27
CA LYS A 217 -7.72 -11.10 -27.80
C LYS A 217 -6.89 -12.38 -27.73
N PRO A 218 -7.05 -13.19 -26.66
CA PRO A 218 -6.32 -14.43 -26.45
C PRO A 218 -6.32 -15.36 -27.67
N GLU A 219 -7.47 -15.54 -28.31
CA GLU A 219 -7.63 -16.45 -29.44
C GLU A 219 -6.83 -16.04 -30.68
N GLU A 220 -6.74 -14.73 -30.97
CA GLU A 220 -5.96 -14.23 -32.10
C GLU A 220 -4.46 -14.38 -31.84
N TRP A 221 -4.02 -14.09 -30.61
CA TRP A 221 -2.61 -14.26 -30.21
C TRP A 221 -2.18 -15.73 -30.23
N LEU A 222 -3.03 -16.64 -29.76
CA LEU A 222 -2.75 -18.08 -29.79
C LEU A 222 -2.66 -18.65 -31.21
N LYS A 223 -3.37 -18.07 -32.19
CA LYS A 223 -3.26 -18.46 -33.61
C LYS A 223 -1.91 -18.09 -34.21
N SER A 224 -1.33 -16.96 -33.80
CA SER A 224 0.02 -16.55 -34.23
C SER A 224 1.14 -17.21 -33.42
N HIS A 225 0.83 -17.80 -32.26
CA HIS A 225 1.77 -18.48 -31.37
C HIS A 225 1.30 -19.91 -31.04
N PRO A 226 1.39 -20.87 -31.98
CA PRO A 226 0.85 -22.23 -31.80
C PRO A 226 1.50 -23.04 -30.66
N GLY A 227 2.68 -22.63 -30.16
CA GLY A 227 3.31 -23.20 -28.96
C GLY A 227 3.24 -22.30 -27.71
N GLY A 228 2.54 -21.16 -27.81
CA GLY A 228 2.44 -20.16 -26.77
C GLY A 228 1.29 -20.40 -25.79
N TYR A 229 1.32 -19.63 -24.70
CA TYR A 229 0.35 -19.68 -23.62
C TYR A 229 -0.20 -18.30 -23.29
N VAL A 230 -1.51 -18.20 -23.01
CA VAL A 230 -2.16 -16.97 -22.56
C VAL A 230 -2.76 -17.17 -21.19
N ILE A 231 -2.44 -16.27 -20.25
CA ILE A 231 -3.04 -16.24 -18.91
C ILE A 231 -4.23 -15.26 -18.92
N GLU A 232 -5.39 -15.75 -18.53
CA GLU A 232 -6.62 -14.95 -18.43
C GLU A 232 -7.29 -15.10 -17.07
N LYS A 233 -8.15 -14.12 -16.72
CA LYS A 233 -8.99 -14.17 -15.52
C LYS A 233 -10.43 -14.47 -15.93
N GLN A 234 -11.00 -15.54 -15.37
CA GLN A 234 -12.40 -15.87 -15.54
C GLN A 234 -13.17 -15.74 -14.22
N SER A 235 -14.40 -15.25 -14.27
CA SER A 235 -15.23 -15.06 -13.06
C SER A 235 -15.81 -16.37 -12.50
N LYS A 236 -15.98 -17.38 -13.36
CA LYS A 236 -16.53 -18.69 -13.03
C LYS A 236 -15.51 -19.78 -13.33
N ASP A 237 -15.76 -20.98 -12.80
CA ASP A 237 -14.95 -22.16 -13.15
C ASP A 237 -15.08 -22.41 -14.65
N PRO A 238 -13.98 -22.42 -15.42
CA PRO A 238 -14.02 -22.62 -16.87
C PRO A 238 -14.41 -24.05 -17.27
N GLY A 239 -14.51 -24.99 -16.31
CA GLY A 239 -14.69 -26.40 -16.60
C GLY A 239 -13.46 -27.00 -17.28
N THR A 240 -13.66 -28.12 -17.98
CA THR A 240 -12.60 -28.81 -18.72
C THR A 240 -12.74 -28.49 -20.20
N SER A 241 -11.66 -28.02 -20.81
CA SER A 241 -11.52 -27.80 -22.25
C SER A 241 -10.13 -28.24 -22.66
N GLU A 242 -9.98 -28.80 -23.87
CA GLU A 242 -8.67 -29.20 -24.40
C GLU A 242 -7.70 -28.02 -24.52
N GLN A 243 -8.23 -26.80 -24.62
CA GLN A 243 -7.45 -25.57 -24.71
C GLN A 243 -6.91 -25.11 -23.35
N ILE A 244 -7.43 -25.63 -22.24
CA ILE A 244 -7.00 -25.24 -20.89
C ILE A 244 -5.84 -26.12 -20.46
N ALA A 245 -4.65 -25.53 -20.36
CA ALA A 245 -3.44 -26.21 -19.91
C ALA A 245 -3.28 -26.17 -18.39
N PHE A 246 -3.76 -25.11 -17.74
CA PHE A 246 -3.72 -24.95 -16.28
C PHE A 246 -4.90 -24.09 -15.82
N ARG A 247 -5.40 -24.37 -14.61
CA ARG A 247 -6.38 -23.51 -13.95
C ARG A 247 -6.17 -23.54 -12.44
N GLN A 248 -6.38 -22.41 -11.78
CA GLN A 248 -6.41 -22.34 -10.32
C GLN A 248 -7.47 -21.34 -9.84
N PRO A 249 -8.17 -21.64 -8.73
CA PRO A 249 -9.04 -20.67 -8.08
C PRO A 249 -8.21 -19.55 -7.44
N VAL A 250 -8.67 -18.31 -7.58
CA VAL A 250 -8.08 -17.13 -6.93
C VAL A 250 -9.12 -16.40 -6.07
N GLU A 251 -8.75 -15.30 -5.38
CA GLU A 251 -9.72 -14.54 -4.55
C GLU A 251 -10.99 -14.23 -5.34
N ARG A 252 -10.83 -13.77 -6.58
CA ARG A 252 -11.93 -13.38 -7.48
C ARG A 252 -11.92 -14.22 -8.75
N GLY A 253 -12.55 -15.39 -8.68
CA GLY A 253 -12.73 -16.28 -9.82
C GLY A 253 -11.57 -17.25 -10.01
N TYR A 254 -11.08 -17.36 -11.23
CA TYR A 254 -10.06 -18.32 -11.66
C TYR A 254 -9.01 -17.65 -12.53
N LEU A 255 -7.76 -18.04 -12.34
CA LEU A 255 -6.72 -17.88 -13.36
C LEU A 255 -6.71 -19.11 -14.24
N VAL A 256 -6.72 -18.89 -15.54
CA VAL A 256 -6.74 -19.94 -16.56
C VAL A 256 -5.58 -19.70 -17.52
N VAL A 257 -4.86 -20.76 -17.85
CA VAL A 257 -3.84 -20.75 -18.89
C VAL A 257 -4.38 -21.48 -20.09
N LEU A 258 -4.57 -20.74 -21.17
CA LEU A 258 -4.91 -21.28 -22.48
C LEU A 258 -3.65 -21.61 -23.26
N LYS A 259 -3.67 -22.70 -24.01
CA LYS A 259 -2.58 -23.09 -24.93
C LYS A 259 -3.02 -22.96 -26.39
N GLY A 260 -2.05 -22.70 -27.27
CA GLY A 260 -2.26 -22.77 -28.72
C GLY A 260 -2.61 -24.20 -29.13
N GLN A 261 -3.51 -24.34 -30.11
CA GLN A 261 -3.71 -25.63 -30.78
C GLN A 261 -2.66 -25.75 -31.89
N HIS A 262 -2.03 -26.92 -31.97
CA HIS A 262 -1.18 -27.30 -33.10
C HIS A 262 -2.02 -27.57 -34.35
#